data_AF-A0A9D6T249-F1
#
_entry.id   AF-A0A9D6T249-F1
#
_cell.length_a   1.000
_cell.length_b   1.000
_cell.length_c   1.000
_cell.angle_alpha   90.00
_cell.angle_beta   90.00
_cell.angle_gamma   90.00
#
_symmetry.space_group_name_H-M   'P 1'
#
loop_
_entity.id
_entity.type
_entity.pdbx_description
1 polymer ?
#
loop_
_entity_poly.entity_id
_entity_poly.type
_entity_poly.pdbx_seq_one_letter_code
_entity_poly.pdbx_strand_id
1 'polypeptide(L)'
;FLEPYFFIGYLISIALFGLYQAIFMANTGGAWDNAKKIVEVDLKEKGTPLHAATVVGDTVGDPFKDTSSVAMNPVIKFTTLFGLLAVELAVTLTAERGHGLSLFLAAVFFAVSLVFVWRSFYGMRIRSGAA
;
A
#
# COMPACT_ATOMS: atom_id res chain seq x y z
N PHE A 1 12.42 -20.11 -12.80
CA PHE A 1 11.30 -19.44 -12.09
C PHE A 1 10.73 -20.45 -11.13
N LEU A 2 10.51 -20.12 -9.85
CA LEU A 2 10.07 -21.10 -8.84
C LEU A 2 8.69 -21.68 -9.20
N GLU A 3 7.69 -20.83 -9.48
CA GLU A 3 6.43 -21.25 -10.11
C GLU A 3 5.63 -20.03 -10.60
N PRO A 4 5.21 -19.94 -11.88
CA PRO A 4 4.44 -18.80 -12.40
C PRO A 4 3.08 -18.61 -11.70
N TYR A 5 2.44 -19.72 -11.30
CA TYR A 5 1.15 -19.70 -10.61
C TYR A 5 1.21 -19.01 -9.24
N PHE A 6 2.35 -19.05 -8.56
CA PHE A 6 2.53 -18.38 -7.29
C PHE A 6 2.33 -16.87 -7.42
N PHE A 7 2.96 -16.26 -8.43
CA PHE A 7 2.85 -14.82 -8.65
C PHE A 7 1.45 -14.42 -9.12
N ILE A 8 0.81 -15.23 -9.95
CA ILE A 8 -0.59 -15.02 -10.36
C ILE A 8 -1.51 -15.06 -9.13
N GLY A 9 -1.33 -16.05 -8.24
CA GLY A 9 -2.07 -16.13 -6.98
C GLY A 9 -1.86 -14.91 -6.07
N TYR A 10 -0.63 -14.40 -6.01
CA TYR A 10 -0.32 -13.15 -5.31
C TYR A 10 -1.08 -11.94 -5.92
N LEU A 11 -1.10 -11.81 -7.25
CA LEU A 11 -1.82 -10.72 -7.93
C LEU A 11 -3.34 -10.77 -7.69
N ILE A 12 -3.93 -11.96 -7.70
CA ILE A 12 -5.36 -12.13 -7.38
C ILE A 12 -5.62 -11.75 -5.91
N SER A 13 -4.74 -12.19 -5.01
CA SER A 13 -4.87 -11.90 -3.58
C SER A 13 -4.79 -10.41 -3.28
N ILE A 14 -3.79 -9.70 -3.81
CA ILE A 14 -3.66 -8.25 -3.57
C ILE A 14 -4.84 -7.47 -4.15
N ALA A 15 -5.40 -7.90 -5.28
CA ALA A 15 -6.59 -7.27 -5.85
C ALA A 15 -7.83 -7.45 -4.97
N LEU A 16 -8.10 -8.68 -4.50
CA LEU A 16 -9.27 -8.96 -3.66
C LEU A 16 -9.14 -8.31 -2.28
N PHE A 17 -8.09 -8.66 -1.52
CA PHE A 17 -7.92 -8.15 -0.16
C PHE A 17 -7.63 -6.64 -0.15
N GLY A 18 -6.83 -6.15 -1.09
CA GLY A 18 -6.52 -4.73 -1.20
C GLY A 18 -7.75 -3.87 -1.52
N LEU A 19 -8.67 -4.35 -2.37
CA LEU A 19 -9.92 -3.66 -2.66
C LEU A 19 -10.80 -3.53 -1.41
N TYR A 20 -11.05 -4.64 -0.71
CA TYR A 20 -11.89 -4.61 0.50
C TYR A 20 -11.26 -3.75 1.60
N GLN A 21 -9.93 -3.82 1.76
CA GLN A 21 -9.20 -2.99 2.71
C GLN A 21 -9.29 -1.50 2.35
N ALA A 22 -9.19 -1.14 1.06
CA ALA A 22 -9.33 0.24 0.60
C ALA A 22 -10.72 0.81 0.90
N ILE A 23 -11.76 0.04 0.61
CA ILE A 23 -13.15 0.42 0.88
C ILE A 23 -13.38 0.59 2.39
N PHE A 24 -12.88 -0.36 3.19
CA PHE A 24 -12.97 -0.27 4.65
C PHE A 24 -12.33 1.02 5.18
N MET A 25 -11.08 1.29 4.81
CA MET A 25 -10.37 2.48 5.29
C MET A 25 -11.05 3.79 4.85
N ALA A 26 -11.53 3.87 3.61
CA ALA A 26 -12.25 5.05 3.12
C ALA A 26 -13.56 5.28 3.88
N ASN A 27 -14.36 4.23 4.05
CA ASN A 27 -15.67 4.33 4.72
C ASN A 27 -15.53 4.62 6.21
N THR A 28 -14.60 3.94 6.89
CA THR A 28 -14.37 4.14 8.33
C THR A 28 -13.83 5.54 8.61
N GLY A 29 -12.86 6.03 7.83
CA GLY A 29 -12.36 7.40 7.98
C GLY A 29 -13.44 8.45 7.69
N GLY A 30 -14.23 8.27 6.63
CA GLY A 30 -15.35 9.17 6.32
C GLY A 30 -16.47 9.15 7.37
N ALA A 31 -16.75 7.99 7.97
CA ALA A 31 -17.73 7.88 9.04
C ALA A 31 -17.30 8.63 10.30
N TRP A 32 -16.03 8.55 10.69
CA TRP A 32 -15.51 9.30 11.84
C TRP A 32 -15.49 10.81 11.60
N ASP A 33 -15.13 11.29 10.41
CA ASP A 33 -15.20 12.71 10.06
C ASP A 33 -16.65 13.22 10.08
N ASN A 34 -17.58 12.47 9.49
CA ASN A 34 -19.01 12.82 9.51
C ASN A 34 -19.59 12.83 10.93
N ALA A 35 -19.21 11.87 11.78
CA ALA A 35 -19.63 11.85 13.18
C ALA A 35 -19.12 13.09 13.94
N LYS A 36 -17.87 13.50 13.71
CA LYS A 36 -17.34 14.78 14.23
C LYS A 36 -18.16 15.96 13.71
N LYS A 37 -18.52 16.00 12.42
CA LYS A 37 -19.34 17.08 11.85
C LYS A 37 -20.74 17.19 12.45
N ILE A 38 -21.39 16.07 12.76
CA ILE A 38 -22.68 16.08 13.47
C ILE A 38 -22.55 16.76 14.85
N VAL A 39 -21.49 16.43 15.60
CA VAL A 39 -21.24 17.05 16.92
C VAL A 39 -20.93 18.55 16.79
N GLU A 40 -20.15 18.93 15.77
CA GLU A 40 -19.74 20.31 15.55
C GLU A 40 -20.85 21.24 15.05
N VAL A 41 -21.73 20.73 14.17
CA VAL A 41 -22.67 21.54 13.39
C VAL A 41 -24.10 21.38 13.88
N ASP A 42 -24.57 20.13 14.01
CA ASP A 42 -25.98 19.84 14.34
C ASP A 42 -26.22 19.96 15.84
N LEU A 43 -25.36 19.32 16.65
CA LEU A 43 -25.44 19.36 18.12
C LEU A 43 -24.83 20.63 18.71
N LYS A 44 -23.90 21.28 17.99
CA LYS A 44 -23.17 22.49 18.42
C LYS A 44 -22.40 22.32 19.74
N GLU A 45 -21.97 21.10 20.05
CA GLU A 45 -21.34 20.74 21.33
C GLU A 45 -19.80 20.84 21.25
N LYS A 46 -19.26 21.88 20.61
CA LYS A 46 -17.81 22.08 20.53
C LYS A 46 -17.19 22.30 21.91
N GLY A 47 -16.03 21.68 22.15
CA GLY A 47 -15.30 21.78 23.42
C GLY A 47 -15.82 20.87 24.53
N THR A 48 -16.84 20.05 24.27
CA THR A 48 -17.32 19.03 25.21
C THR A 48 -16.45 17.78 25.17
N PRO A 49 -16.55 16.90 26.19
CA PRO A 49 -15.92 15.57 26.15
C PRO A 49 -16.35 14.73 24.94
N LEU A 50 -17.59 14.92 24.46
CA LEU A 50 -18.09 14.25 23.25
C LEU A 50 -17.34 14.74 22.00
N HIS A 51 -17.14 16.05 21.86
CA HIS A 51 -16.36 16.62 20.75
C HIS A 51 -14.90 16.16 20.79
N ALA A 52 -14.27 16.09 21.97
CA ALA A 52 -12.92 15.56 22.09
C ALA A 52 -12.82 14.10 21.62
N ALA A 53 -13.80 13.26 21.95
CA ALA A 53 -13.84 11.87 21.53
C ALA A 53 -14.00 11.71 20.00
N THR A 54 -14.85 12.52 19.37
CA THR A 54 -15.03 12.46 17.91
C THR A 54 -13.84 13.03 17.14
N VAL A 55 -13.14 14.02 17.69
CA VAL A 55 -11.85 14.50 17.15
C VAL A 55 -10.80 13.40 17.18
N VAL A 56 -10.69 12.62 18.26
CA VAL A 56 -9.77 11.47 18.29
C VAL A 56 -10.11 10.47 17.19
N GLY A 57 -11.39 10.12 17.02
CA GLY A 57 -11.82 9.23 15.94
C GLY A 57 -11.44 9.72 14.55
N ASP A 58 -11.66 11.00 14.28
CA ASP A 58 -11.30 11.64 13.00
C ASP A 58 -9.78 11.65 12.77
N THR A 59 -8.98 11.97 13.79
CA THR A 59 -7.51 11.94 13.66
C THR A 59 -6.94 10.55 13.37
N VAL A 60 -7.61 9.49 13.84
CA VAL A 60 -7.28 8.10 13.46
C VAL A 60 -7.76 7.79 12.04
N GLY A 61 -8.89 8.37 11.63
CA GLY A 61 -9.48 8.23 10.30
C GLY A 61 -8.72 8.95 9.19
N ASP A 62 -8.07 10.08 9.45
CA ASP A 62 -7.41 10.90 8.43
C ASP A 62 -6.36 10.11 7.62
N PRO A 63 -5.41 9.37 8.22
CA PRO A 63 -4.50 8.51 7.46
C PRO A 63 -5.22 7.43 6.64
N PHE A 64 -6.38 6.96 7.10
CA PHE A 64 -7.15 5.91 6.44
C PHE A 64 -7.87 6.44 5.19
N LYS A 65 -8.63 7.54 5.30
CA LYS A 65 -9.39 8.11 4.18
C LYS A 65 -8.54 8.90 3.19
N ASP A 66 -7.48 9.59 3.65
CA ASP A 66 -6.78 10.56 2.78
C ASP A 66 -5.45 10.03 2.24
N THR A 67 -4.87 9.01 2.87
CA THR A 67 -3.56 8.46 2.47
C THR A 67 -3.65 7.00 2.04
N SER A 68 -3.93 6.09 2.97
CA SER A 68 -3.80 4.65 2.74
C SER A 68 -4.84 4.09 1.78
N SER A 69 -6.11 4.50 1.89
CA SER A 69 -7.18 4.03 0.99
C SER A 69 -7.00 4.56 -0.44
N VAL A 70 -6.65 5.84 -0.59
CA VAL A 70 -6.37 6.46 -1.90
C VAL A 70 -5.16 5.79 -2.57
N ALA A 71 -4.14 5.43 -1.80
CA ALA A 71 -2.94 4.76 -2.30
C ALA A 71 -3.16 3.30 -2.76
N MET A 72 -4.23 2.62 -2.32
CA MET A 72 -4.45 1.22 -2.71
C MET A 72 -4.79 1.03 -4.18
N ASN A 73 -5.56 1.94 -4.78
CA ASN A 73 -5.89 1.87 -6.20
C ASN A 73 -4.64 1.87 -7.12
N PRO A 74 -3.70 2.84 -7.00
CA PRO A 74 -2.47 2.80 -7.78
C PRO A 74 -1.57 1.61 -7.40
N VAL A 75 -1.49 1.22 -6.13
CA VAL A 75 -0.71 0.04 -5.73
C VAL A 75 -1.19 -1.23 -6.44
N ILE A 76 -2.50 -1.49 -6.46
CA ILE A 76 -3.07 -2.65 -7.13
C ILE A 76 -2.84 -2.56 -8.64
N LYS A 77 -3.15 -1.41 -9.27
CA LYS A 77 -3.01 -1.23 -10.72
C LYS A 77 -1.57 -1.37 -11.21
N PHE A 78 -0.61 -0.75 -10.54
CA PHE A 78 0.78 -0.83 -10.97
C PHE A 78 1.40 -2.21 -10.68
N THR A 79 1.10 -2.81 -9.52
CA THR A 79 1.60 -4.15 -9.19
C THR A 79 1.07 -5.20 -10.16
N THR A 80 -0.21 -5.12 -10.54
CA THR A 80 -0.81 -6.05 -11.51
C THR A 80 -0.28 -5.83 -12.92
N LEU A 81 -0.23 -4.58 -13.40
CA LEU A 81 0.26 -4.24 -14.73
C LEU A 81 1.72 -4.65 -14.93
N PHE A 82 2.62 -4.17 -14.08
CA PHE A 82 4.05 -4.47 -14.22
C PHE A 82 4.38 -5.90 -13.82
N GLY A 83 3.61 -6.48 -12.89
CA GLY A 83 3.78 -7.87 -12.47
C GLY A 83 3.53 -8.86 -13.60
N LEU A 84 2.45 -8.69 -14.36
CA LEU A 84 2.15 -9.57 -15.50
C LEU A 84 3.24 -9.47 -16.57
N LEU A 85 3.70 -8.26 -16.88
CA LEU A 85 4.81 -8.04 -17.82
C LEU A 85 6.11 -8.70 -17.34
N ALA A 86 6.42 -8.64 -16.04
CA ALA A 86 7.60 -9.27 -15.47
C ALA A 86 7.54 -10.80 -15.54
N VAL A 87 6.35 -11.40 -15.31
CA VAL A 87 6.15 -12.84 -15.46
C VAL A 87 6.31 -13.29 -16.91
N GLU A 88 5.67 -12.58 -17.84
CA GLU A 88 5.78 -12.88 -19.28
C GLU A 88 7.24 -12.83 -19.74
N LEU A 89 7.96 -11.76 -19.39
CA LEU A 89 9.39 -11.62 -19.70
C LEU A 89 10.22 -12.77 -19.12
N ALA A 90 9.94 -13.17 -17.87
CA ALA A 90 10.68 -14.23 -17.22
C ALA A 90 10.42 -15.61 -17.85
N VAL A 91 9.19 -15.88 -18.29
CA VAL A 91 8.82 -17.13 -18.98
C VAL A 91 9.51 -17.19 -20.34
N THR A 92 9.40 -16.14 -21.15
CA THR A 92 10.01 -16.07 -22.49
C THR A 92 11.53 -16.17 -22.43
N LEU A 93 12.18 -15.44 -21.51
CA LEU A 93 13.64 -15.49 -21.35
C LEU A 93 14.13 -16.87 -20.93
N THR A 94 13.37 -17.55 -20.06
CA THR A 94 13.70 -18.91 -19.62
C THR A 94 13.60 -19.91 -20.79
N ALA A 95 12.59 -19.75 -21.66
CA ALA A 95 12.41 -20.59 -22.84
C ALA A 95 13.51 -20.39 -23.90
N GLU A 96 13.94 -19.15 -24.15
CA GLU A 96 14.91 -18.85 -25.22
C GLU A 96 16.37 -18.99 -24.80
N ARG A 97 16.74 -18.60 -23.57
CA ARG A 97 18.15 -18.48 -23.13
C ARG A 97 18.54 -19.42 -21.99
N GLY A 98 17.61 -20.28 -21.58
CA GLY A 98 17.83 -21.28 -20.54
C GLY A 98 17.74 -20.74 -19.11
N HIS A 99 17.62 -21.68 -18.16
CA HIS A 99 17.34 -21.37 -16.76
C HIS A 99 18.45 -20.58 -16.05
N GLY A 100 19.72 -20.80 -16.40
CA GLY A 100 20.86 -20.19 -15.70
C GLY A 100 20.89 -18.66 -15.79
N LEU A 101 20.66 -18.11 -16.99
CA LEU A 101 20.63 -16.66 -17.19
C LEU A 101 19.43 -16.00 -16.47
N SER A 102 18.26 -16.65 -16.54
CA SER A 102 17.03 -16.19 -15.88
C SER A 102 17.21 -16.10 -14.36
N LEU A 103 17.81 -17.13 -13.74
CA LEU A 103 18.13 -17.14 -12.31
C LEU A 103 19.16 -16.07 -11.93
N PHE A 104 20.21 -15.90 -12.72
CA PHE A 104 21.21 -14.87 -12.48
C PHE A 104 20.58 -13.47 -12.50
N LEU A 105 19.79 -13.15 -13.53
CA LEU A 105 19.13 -11.84 -13.63
C LEU A 105 18.11 -11.62 -12.51
N ALA A 106 17.35 -12.66 -12.14
CA ALA A 106 16.44 -12.60 -10.99
C ALA A 106 17.18 -12.28 -9.69
N ALA A 107 18.35 -12.91 -9.45
CA ALA A 107 19.17 -12.65 -8.28
C ALA A 107 19.72 -11.21 -8.27
N VAL A 108 20.17 -10.70 -9.43
CA VAL A 108 20.65 -9.32 -9.56
C VAL A 108 19.52 -8.32 -9.29
N PHE A 109 18.35 -8.49 -9.93
CA PHE A 109 17.21 -7.60 -9.71
C PHE A 109 16.69 -7.64 -8.28
N PHE A 110 16.72 -8.81 -7.64
CA PHE A 110 16.37 -8.94 -6.23
C PHE A 110 17.37 -8.24 -5.31
N ALA A 111 18.69 -8.37 -5.56
CA ALA A 111 19.69 -7.63 -4.79
C ALA A 111 19.54 -6.12 -4.95
N VAL A 112 19.29 -5.65 -6.18
CA VAL A 112 19.01 -4.23 -6.47
C VAL A 112 17.76 -3.75 -5.74
N SER A 113 16.67 -4.53 -5.74
CA SER A 113 15.44 -4.16 -5.04
C SER A 113 15.65 -4.06 -3.53
N LEU A 114 16.39 -4.99 -2.92
CA LEU A 114 16.75 -4.93 -1.50
C LEU A 114 17.56 -3.67 -1.16
N VAL A 115 18.50 -3.28 -2.03
CA VAL A 115 19.26 -2.02 -1.86
C VAL A 115 18.33 -0.82 -1.92
N PHE A 116 17.41 -0.75 -2.88
CA PHE A 116 16.44 0.36 -2.97
C PHE A 116 15.51 0.42 -1.75
N VAL A 117 14.99 -0.72 -1.29
CA VAL A 117 14.15 -0.82 -0.09
C VAL A 117 14.93 -0.31 1.11
N TRP A 118 16.14 -0.84 1.34
CA TRP A 118 16.98 -0.40 2.45
C TRP A 118 17.25 1.11 2.39
N ARG A 119 17.60 1.65 1.21
CA ARG A 119 17.87 3.08 1.06
C ARG A 119 16.63 3.94 1.30
N SER A 120 15.44 3.47 0.91
CA SER A 120 14.18 4.15 1.15
C SER A 120 13.89 4.25 2.66
N PHE A 121 13.95 3.14 3.39
CA PHE A 121 13.60 3.11 4.81
C PHE A 121 14.67 3.73 5.72
N TYR A 122 15.95 3.46 5.44
CA TYR A 122 17.05 3.86 6.33
C TYR A 122 17.76 5.15 5.88
N GLY A 123 17.74 5.46 4.58
CA GLY A 123 18.36 6.68 4.05
C GLY A 123 17.54 7.95 4.26
N MET A 124 16.22 7.83 4.40
CA MET A 124 15.32 8.97 4.67
C MET A 124 15.09 9.23 6.16
N ARG A 125 15.75 8.47 7.04
CA ARG A 125 15.59 8.63 8.49
C ARG A 125 16.29 9.91 8.93
N ILE A 126 15.52 10.93 9.28
CA ILE A 126 16.04 12.19 9.84
C ILE A 126 16.82 11.84 11.11
N ARG A 127 18.14 12.08 11.10
CA ARG A 127 18.98 11.90 12.29
C ARG A 127 18.59 13.00 13.27
N SER A 128 18.00 12.62 14.41
CA SER A 128 17.86 13.52 15.57
C SER A 128 19.26 13.92 16.02
N GLY A 129 19.73 15.07 15.56
CA GLY A 129 21.08 15.57 15.86
C GLY A 129 21.41 16.92 15.22
N ALA A 130 20.46 17.60 14.59
CA ALA A 130 20.60 19.00 14.21
C ALA A 130 19.53 19.81 14.96
N ALA A 131 19.78 19.99 16.25
CA ALA A 131 19.22 21.07 17.06
C ALA A 131 20.41 21.93 17.52
#